data_AF-A0A8U0A2U2-F1
#
_entry.id   AF-A0A8U0A2U2-F1
#
_cell.length_a   1.000
_cell.length_b   1.000
_cell.length_c   1.000
_cell.angle_alpha   90.00
_cell.angle_beta   90.00
_cell.angle_gamma   90.00
#
_symmetry.space_group_name_H-M   'P 1'
#
loop_
_entity.id
_entity.type
_entity.pdbx_description
1 polymer ?
#
loop_
_entity_poly.entity_id
_entity_poly.type
_entity_poly.pdbx_seq_one_letter_code
_entity_poly.pdbx_strand_id
1 'polypeptide(L)' 'MGERPDTIDDSLRVDAGSSLPVPDLDEYASYEDGDRYVICDRSNANAWIRSDVTTTLSR' A
#
# COMPACT_ATOMS: atom_id res chain seq x y z
N MET A 1 41.96 3.25 -8.99
CA MET A 1 41.05 2.85 -7.89
C MET A 1 39.97 3.90 -7.81
N GLY A 2 38.73 3.52 -8.11
CA GLY A 2 37.57 4.40 -8.17
C GLY A 2 36.37 3.48 -8.28
N GLU A 3 36.01 2.88 -7.16
CA GLU A 3 34.79 2.10 -7.01
C GLU A 3 33.59 3.02 -7.23
N ARG A 4 32.73 2.65 -8.20
CA ARG A 4 31.43 3.28 -8.40
C ARG A 4 30.43 2.49 -7.56
N PRO A 5 29.93 3.01 -6.43
CA PRO A 5 28.75 2.43 -5.80
C PRO A 5 27.50 2.88 -6.57
N ASP A 6 26.35 2.33 -6.18
CA ASP A 6 25.01 2.62 -6.69
C ASP A 6 24.57 1.80 -7.92
N THR A 7 24.84 0.50 -7.88
CA THR A 7 23.88 -0.49 -8.40
C THR A 7 22.56 -0.26 -7.68
N ILE A 8 21.59 0.35 -8.35
CA ILE A 8 20.19 0.29 -7.95
C ILE A 8 19.79 -1.18 -7.84
N ASP A 9 19.68 -1.68 -6.60
CA ASP A 9 19.06 -2.98 -6.30
C ASP A 9 17.56 -2.84 -6.51
N ASP A 10 17.14 -2.92 -7.77
CA ASP A 10 15.74 -3.02 -8.19
C ASP A 10 15.23 -4.45 -7.94
N SER A 11 15.39 -4.93 -6.70
CA SER A 11 15.00 -6.27 -6.28
C SER A 11 13.56 -6.34 -5.74
N LEU A 12 12.81 -5.24 -5.80
CA LEU A 12 11.37 -5.24 -5.55
C LEU A 12 10.59 -5.60 -6.82
N ARG A 13 10.92 -6.75 -7.42
CA ARG A 13 10.00 -7.39 -8.37
C ARG A 13 8.82 -7.90 -7.56
N VAL A 14 7.75 -7.11 -7.50
CA VAL A 14 6.44 -7.65 -7.13
C VAL A 14 6.09 -8.65 -8.22
N ASP A 15 6.20 -9.95 -7.91
CA ASP A 15 5.71 -11.04 -8.74
C ASP A 15 4.20 -10.84 -8.96
N ALA A 16 3.85 -10.08 -10.00
CA ALA A 16 2.49 -9.85 -10.50
C ALA A 16 1.86 -11.13 -11.12
N GLY A 17 2.35 -12.31 -10.70
CA GLY A 17 1.87 -13.63 -11.09
C GLY A 17 1.15 -14.37 -9.97
N SER A 18 1.16 -13.84 -8.74
CA SER A 18 0.21 -14.32 -7.73
C SER A 18 -1.14 -13.70 -8.04
N SER A 19 -2.04 -14.48 -8.66
CA SER A 19 -3.47 -14.20 -8.62
C SER A 19 -3.92 -14.33 -7.17
N LEU A 20 -3.58 -13.34 -6.34
CA LEU A 20 -4.18 -13.19 -5.03
C LEU A 20 -5.69 -13.08 -5.28
N PRO A 21 -6.52 -13.76 -4.48
CA PRO A 21 -7.96 -13.57 -4.57
C PRO A 21 -8.22 -12.07 -4.53
N VAL A 22 -9.05 -11.57 -5.45
CA VAL A 22 -9.47 -10.16 -5.41
C VAL A 22 -10.06 -9.96 -4.02
N PRO A 23 -9.42 -9.16 -3.16
CA PRO A 23 -9.86 -9.05 -1.79
C PRO A 23 -11.22 -8.36 -1.79
N ASP A 24 -12.16 -8.88 -1.01
CA ASP A 24 -13.50 -8.34 -0.99
C ASP A 24 -13.47 -7.03 -0.21
N LEU A 25 -13.84 -5.91 -0.82
CA LEU A 25 -13.64 -4.61 -0.17
C LEU A 25 -14.46 -4.46 1.12
N ASP A 26 -15.48 -5.28 1.33
CA ASP A 26 -16.27 -5.32 2.56
C ASP A 26 -15.50 -5.90 3.76
N GLU A 27 -14.40 -6.61 3.52
CA GLU A 27 -13.53 -7.14 4.58
C GLU A 27 -12.66 -6.04 5.22
N TYR A 28 -12.60 -4.86 4.61
CA TYR A 28 -11.89 -3.70 5.12
C TYR A 28 -12.84 -2.68 5.77
N ALA A 29 -12.30 -1.94 6.72
CA ALA A 29 -12.92 -0.74 7.26
C ALA A 29 -12.03 0.45 6.92
N SER A 30 -12.61 1.52 6.42
CA SER A 30 -11.90 2.77 6.19
C SER A 30 -12.46 3.90 7.04
N TYR A 31 -11.58 4.78 7.49
CA TYR A 31 -11.93 5.95 8.26
C TYR A 31 -10.95 7.10 8.01
N GLU A 32 -11.42 8.31 8.29
CA GLU A 32 -10.63 9.52 8.22
C GLU A 32 -10.09 9.87 9.61
N ASP A 33 -8.78 10.13 9.69
CA ASP A 33 -8.08 10.60 10.89
C ASP A 33 -7.45 11.95 10.58
N GLY A 34 -8.23 13.03 10.73
CA GLY A 34 -7.83 14.37 10.31
C GLY A 34 -7.69 14.46 8.79
N ASP A 35 -6.51 14.85 8.31
CA ASP A 35 -6.17 14.91 6.87
C ASP A 35 -5.72 13.55 6.30
N ARG A 36 -5.81 12.48 7.09
CA ARG A 36 -5.33 11.15 6.71
C ARG A 36 -6.48 10.19 6.43
N TYR A 37 -6.23 9.28 5.49
CA TYR A 37 -7.14 8.19 5.19
C TYR A 37 -6.52 6.87 5.64
N VAL A 38 -7.24 6.11 6.46
CA VAL A 38 -6.78 4.83 6.98
C VAL A 38 -7.69 3.72 6.46
N ILE A 39 -7.09 2.61 6.02
CA ILE A 39 -7.78 1.37 5.68
C ILE A 39 -7.24 0.28 6.61
N CYS A 40 -8.12 -0.41 7.30
CA CYS A 40 -7.80 -1.53 8.19
C CYS A 40 -8.53 -2.80 7.74
N ASP A 41 -7.88 -3.94 7.91
CA ASP A 41 -8.53 -5.24 7.83
C ASP A 41 -9.42 -5.47 9.07
N ARG A 42 -10.68 -5.91 8.86
CA ARG A 42 -11.62 -6.14 9.98
C ARG A 42 -11.28 -7.38 10.80
N SER A 43 -10.60 -8.36 10.21
CA SER A 43 -10.21 -9.62 10.86
C SER A 43 -8.85 -9.51 11.56
N ASN A 44 -7.98 -8.62 11.11
CA ASN A 44 -6.64 -8.44 11.64
C ASN A 44 -6.31 -6.95 11.86
N ALA A 45 -6.43 -6.50 13.11
CA ALA A 45 -6.15 -5.12 13.50
C ALA A 45 -4.70 -4.64 13.26
N ASN A 46 -3.75 -5.56 13.04
CA ASN A 46 -2.36 -5.19 12.72
C ASN A 46 -2.13 -4.92 11.23
N ALA A 47 -3.09 -5.28 10.37
CA ALA A 47 -3.01 -5.05 8.94
C ALA A 47 -3.76 -3.76 8.59
N TRP A 48 -3.01 -2.66 8.50
CA TRP A 48 -3.56 -1.35 8.15
C TRP A 48 -2.61 -0.57 7.25
N ILE A 49 -3.21 0.28 6.41
CA ILE A 49 -2.52 1.21 5.53
C ILE A 49 -3.02 2.61 5.88
N ARG A 50 -2.11 3.56 6.00
CA ARG A 50 -2.44 4.97 6.20
C ARG A 50 -1.86 5.80 5.07
N SER A 51 -2.71 6.65 4.51
CA SER A 51 -2.37 7.61 3.48
C SER A 51 -2.39 9.01 4.09
N ASP A 52 -1.22 9.65 4.13
CA ASP A 52 -1.05 11.03 4.61
C ASP A 52 -1.43 12.09 3.56
N VAL A 53 -1.63 11.69 2.29
CA VAL A 53 -2.07 12.58 1.20
C VAL A 53 -3.10 11.84 0.36
N THR A 54 -4.31 12.40 0.27
CA THR A 54 -5.34 11.93 -0.66
C THR A 54 -5.65 13.04 -1.67
N THR A 55 -5.83 12.66 -2.93
CA THR A 55 -6.31 13.57 -3.97
C THR A 55 -7.71 13.11 -4.38
N THR A 56 -8.65 14.04 -4.39
CA THR A 56 -9.99 13.78 -4.91
C THR A 56 -9.93 13.78 -6.43
N LEU A 57 -10.32 12.67 -7.05
CA LEU A 57 -10.44 12.60 -8.50
C LEU A 57 -11.76 13.26 -8.92
N SER A 58 -11.69 14.48 -9.44
CA SER A 58 -12.84 15.16 -10.05
C SER A 58 -13.18 14.50 -11.40
N ARG A 59 -14.46 14.15 -11.59
CA ARG A 59 -15.00 13.49 -12.79
C ARG A 59 -15.24 14.46 -13.94
#